data_AF-A0A8J3D0V2-F1
#
_entry.id   AF-A0A8J3D0V2-F1
#
_cell.length_a   1.000
_cell.length_b   1.000
_cell.length_c   1.000
_cell.angle_alpha   90.00
_cell.angle_beta   90.00
_cell.angle_gamma   90.00
#
_symmetry.space_group_name_H-M   'P 1'
#
loop_
_entity.id
_entity.type
_entity.pdbx_description
1 polymer ?
#
loop_
_entity_poly.entity_id
_entity_poly.type
_entity_poly.pdbx_seq_one_letter_code
_entity_poly.pdbx_strand_id
1 'polypeptide(L)'
;MKLIKSLSIILWLLAGNLFAQNNKSWAFVQFNGDRTMGISMKYLTLGNPADAANQLTSTFIFPEFDFVKMNFEKGAWNWSYRNKLPGDFIGSGLQLVFTGEMPYYKYRPYSTWIHNFIGWWNVTKNVLLTDELALTVGGHIGDYYLDYSWDKDTYYNPHGFHVAIGPSMMIDYLIKGSAVLHFETSVAYAQYLADGDGFGSYPAPILVNSMLELRSNSKLFAGIEYITFLNRGTDPFRGQRFEAKLGFRFKK
;
A
#
# COMPACT_ATOMS: atom_id res chain seq x y z
N MET A 1 17.66 -10.30 -23.93
CA MET A 1 17.46 -9.21 -22.94
C MET A 1 16.59 -9.61 -21.72
N LYS A 2 16.51 -10.90 -21.34
CA LYS A 2 15.73 -11.37 -20.17
C LYS A 2 16.58 -11.71 -18.93
N LEU A 3 17.89 -11.94 -19.09
CA LEU A 3 18.79 -12.33 -17.98
C LEU A 3 19.25 -11.17 -17.08
N ILE A 4 19.29 -9.94 -17.61
CA ILE A 4 19.85 -8.77 -16.90
C ILE A 4 18.88 -8.23 -15.82
N LYS A 5 17.56 -8.48 -15.96
CA LYS A 5 16.57 -8.06 -14.94
C LYS A 5 16.56 -8.95 -13.69
N SER A 6 17.03 -10.19 -13.80
CA SER A 6 17.07 -11.14 -12.67
C SER A 6 18.33 -10.97 -11.81
N LEU A 7 19.43 -10.48 -12.39
CA LEU A 7 20.69 -10.30 -11.67
C LEU A 7 20.67 -9.12 -10.69
N SER A 8 19.93 -8.05 -11.00
CA SER A 8 19.82 -6.90 -10.09
C SER A 8 19.09 -7.28 -8.80
N ILE A 9 18.00 -8.04 -8.86
CA ILE A 9 17.25 -8.48 -7.67
C ILE A 9 18.11 -9.36 -6.75
N ILE A 10 18.98 -10.21 -7.31
CA ILE A 10 19.88 -11.08 -6.54
C ILE A 10 21.03 -10.28 -5.90
N LEU A 11 21.56 -9.26 -6.57
CA LEU A 11 22.59 -8.38 -5.98
C LEU A 11 22.04 -7.53 -4.82
N TRP A 12 20.77 -7.12 -4.88
CA TRP A 12 20.13 -6.35 -3.79
C TRP A 12 19.93 -7.19 -2.52
N LEU A 13 19.63 -8.48 -2.65
CA LEU A 13 19.46 -9.39 -1.50
C LEU A 13 20.80 -9.76 -0.81
N LEU A 14 21.93 -9.63 -1.51
CA LEU A 14 23.26 -9.99 -1.02
C LEU A 14 24.01 -8.84 -0.34
N ALA A 15 23.63 -7.58 -0.59
CA ALA A 15 24.32 -6.40 -0.04
C ALA A 15 24.02 -6.13 1.46
N GLY A 16 23.08 -6.84 2.07
CA GLY A 16 22.53 -6.54 3.40
C GLY A 16 23.39 -6.88 4.63
N ASN A 17 24.68 -7.22 4.48
CA ASN A 17 25.51 -7.70 5.59
C ASN A 17 26.47 -6.67 6.20
N LEU A 18 26.50 -5.43 5.72
CA LEU A 18 27.66 -4.56 5.98
C LEU A 18 27.64 -3.75 7.27
N PHE A 19 26.49 -3.44 7.90
CA PHE A 19 26.51 -2.68 9.17
C PHE A 19 25.33 -3.03 10.09
N ALA A 20 25.59 -3.81 11.14
CA ALA A 20 24.63 -4.00 12.24
C ALA A 20 25.39 -4.29 13.53
N GLN A 21 25.35 -3.31 14.45
CA GLN A 21 25.71 -3.47 15.86
C GLN A 21 24.50 -4.00 16.66
N ASN A 22 24.76 -4.59 17.82
CA ASN A 22 23.72 -5.03 18.77
C ASN A 22 23.06 -3.79 19.39
N ASN A 23 21.86 -3.42 18.95
CA ASN A 23 21.24 -2.15 19.33
C ASN A 23 20.17 -2.33 20.41
N LYS A 24 20.56 -2.08 21.67
CA LYS A 24 19.68 -2.15 22.85
C LYS A 24 18.50 -1.17 22.78
N SER A 25 18.61 -0.10 22.00
CA SER A 25 17.62 0.97 21.88
C SER A 25 16.25 0.51 21.35
N TRP A 26 16.21 -0.53 20.52
CA TRP A 26 14.96 -1.07 19.98
C TRP A 26 14.21 -2.01 20.92
N ALA A 27 14.81 -2.41 22.03
CA ALA A 27 14.14 -3.23 23.05
C ALA A 27 12.96 -2.51 23.72
N PHE A 28 12.92 -1.17 23.64
CA PHE A 28 11.84 -0.35 24.17
C PHE A 28 10.60 -0.28 23.27
N VAL A 29 10.69 -0.78 22.03
CA VAL A 29 9.53 -0.81 21.13
C VAL A 29 8.66 -2.01 21.52
N GLN A 30 7.47 -1.74 22.06
CA GLN A 30 6.62 -2.76 22.70
C GLN A 30 6.24 -3.92 21.77
N PHE A 31 6.24 -3.70 20.46
CA PHE A 31 5.83 -4.65 19.43
C PHE A 31 7.00 -5.20 18.59
N ASN A 32 8.25 -4.95 19.00
CA ASN A 32 9.41 -5.47 18.29
C ASN A 32 9.42 -7.01 18.32
N GLY A 33 9.62 -7.63 17.16
CA GLY A 33 9.62 -9.07 16.96
C GLY A 33 8.23 -9.70 16.90
N ASP A 34 7.18 -8.99 17.29
CA ASP A 34 5.82 -9.50 17.38
C ASP A 34 5.04 -9.32 16.08
N ARG A 35 4.13 -10.26 15.82
CA ARG A 35 3.08 -10.07 14.81
C ARG A 35 1.98 -9.24 15.44
N THR A 36 1.58 -8.18 14.75
CA THR A 36 0.50 -7.31 15.20
C THR A 36 -0.62 -7.24 14.17
N MET A 37 -1.84 -7.03 14.65
CA MET A 37 -3.01 -6.70 13.85
C MET A 37 -3.43 -5.27 14.17
N GLY A 38 -3.49 -4.42 13.16
CA GLY A 38 -4.06 -3.08 13.22
C GLY A 38 -5.55 -3.10 12.91
N ILE A 39 -6.31 -2.33 13.69
CA ILE A 39 -7.68 -1.95 13.35
C ILE A 39 -7.72 -0.43 13.35
N SER A 40 -8.08 0.17 12.22
CA SER A 40 -8.13 1.64 12.09
C SER A 40 -9.38 2.14 11.42
N MET A 41 -9.81 3.33 11.84
CA MET A 41 -10.68 4.17 11.02
C MET A 41 -9.83 4.84 9.93
N LYS A 42 -10.30 4.81 8.69
CA LYS A 42 -9.67 5.54 7.59
C LYS A 42 -10.47 6.78 7.18
N TYR A 43 -9.81 7.66 6.46
CA TYR A 43 -10.34 8.71 5.62
C TYR A 43 -9.76 8.47 4.23
N LEU A 44 -10.59 8.34 3.20
CA LEU A 44 -10.17 7.97 1.86
C LEU A 44 -10.41 9.14 0.88
N THR A 45 -9.53 9.30 -0.09
CA THR A 45 -9.73 10.16 -1.26
C THR A 45 -9.24 9.42 -2.49
N LEU A 46 -10.06 9.37 -3.52
CA LEU A 46 -9.74 8.76 -4.81
C LEU A 46 -9.73 9.86 -5.87
N GLY A 47 -8.77 9.85 -6.78
CA GLY A 47 -8.67 10.94 -7.75
C GLY A 47 -7.90 10.59 -9.00
N ASN A 48 -8.08 11.44 -10.01
CA ASN A 48 -7.30 11.44 -11.24
C ASN A 48 -6.89 12.89 -11.55
N PRO A 49 -5.66 13.32 -11.23
CA PRO A 49 -5.21 14.71 -11.41
C PRO A 49 -5.09 15.13 -12.88
N ALA A 50 -5.23 14.21 -13.83
CA ALA A 50 -5.37 14.59 -15.23
C ALA A 50 -6.74 15.20 -15.56
N ASP A 51 -7.71 15.07 -14.66
CA ASP A 51 -9.00 15.75 -14.74
C ASP A 51 -9.41 16.31 -13.37
N ALA A 52 -9.11 17.60 -13.15
CA ALA A 52 -9.44 18.29 -11.90
C ALA A 52 -10.96 18.44 -11.65
N ALA A 53 -11.80 18.32 -12.68
CA ALA A 53 -13.25 18.45 -12.54
C ALA A 53 -13.90 17.20 -11.92
N ASN A 54 -13.19 16.06 -11.89
CA ASN A 54 -13.74 14.76 -11.52
C ASN A 54 -12.89 14.03 -10.47
N GLN A 55 -12.58 14.73 -9.37
CA GLN A 55 -12.03 14.09 -8.17
C GLN A 55 -13.14 13.42 -7.35
N LEU A 56 -13.01 12.11 -7.10
CA LEU A 56 -13.85 11.40 -6.14
C LEU A 56 -13.34 11.63 -4.72
N THR A 57 -13.62 12.81 -4.17
CA THR A 57 -13.47 13.03 -2.73
C THR A 57 -14.62 12.35 -2.03
N SER A 58 -14.42 11.08 -1.65
CA SER A 58 -15.40 10.33 -0.88
C SER A 58 -14.86 10.04 0.50
N THR A 59 -15.32 10.84 1.47
CA THR A 59 -14.97 10.68 2.89
C THR A 59 -15.65 9.45 3.45
N PHE A 60 -14.85 8.52 3.96
CA PHE A 60 -15.30 7.19 4.28
C PHE A 60 -14.60 6.69 5.54
N ILE A 61 -15.38 6.41 6.59
CA ILE A 61 -14.88 5.96 7.90
C ILE A 61 -15.23 4.49 8.08
N PHE A 62 -14.30 3.61 7.71
CA PHE A 62 -14.49 2.15 7.83
C PHE A 62 -13.28 1.49 8.51
N PRO A 63 -13.48 0.33 9.16
CA PRO A 63 -12.38 -0.44 9.71
C PRO A 63 -11.50 -1.01 8.59
N GLU A 64 -10.20 -0.74 8.66
CA GLU A 64 -9.17 -1.45 7.90
C GLU A 64 -8.45 -2.44 8.82
N PHE A 65 -8.09 -3.59 8.27
CA PHE A 65 -7.25 -4.58 8.92
C PHE A 65 -5.90 -4.65 8.23
N ASP A 66 -4.84 -4.40 9.00
CA ASP A 66 -3.47 -4.61 8.57
C ASP A 66 -2.76 -5.56 9.52
N PHE A 67 -1.80 -6.32 8.99
CA PHE A 67 -0.96 -7.20 9.79
C PHE A 67 0.49 -6.84 9.54
N VAL A 68 1.23 -6.58 10.62
CA VAL A 68 2.62 -6.11 10.53
C VAL A 68 3.48 -6.87 11.51
N LYS A 69 4.69 -7.22 11.08
CA LYS A 69 5.79 -7.62 11.96
C LYS A 69 6.98 -6.72 11.71
N MET A 70 7.30 -5.89 12.70
CA MET A 70 8.58 -5.20 12.78
C MET A 70 9.52 -6.07 13.60
N ASN A 71 10.68 -6.44 13.06
CA ASN A 71 11.74 -7.10 13.81
C ASN A 71 13.04 -6.32 13.62
N PHE A 72 13.51 -5.66 14.67
CA PHE A 72 14.73 -4.86 14.70
C PHE A 72 15.95 -5.68 15.14
N GLU A 73 16.00 -6.96 14.81
CA GLU A 73 17.19 -7.82 14.97
C GLU A 73 18.02 -7.85 13.68
N LYS A 74 19.33 -8.05 13.81
CA LYS A 74 20.23 -8.13 12.65
C LYS A 74 19.78 -9.22 11.67
N GLY A 75 19.61 -8.84 10.40
CA GLY A 75 19.24 -9.76 9.32
C GLY A 75 17.84 -10.36 9.44
N ALA A 76 17.02 -9.86 10.38
CA ALA A 76 15.65 -10.30 10.53
C ALA A 76 14.76 -9.84 9.38
N TRP A 77 13.67 -10.58 9.22
CA TRP A 77 12.62 -10.29 8.26
C TRP A 77 11.52 -9.45 8.90
N ASN A 78 11.08 -8.44 8.15
CA ASN A 78 9.91 -7.64 8.41
C ASN A 78 8.87 -7.96 7.34
N TRP A 79 7.62 -7.82 7.69
CA TRP A 79 6.57 -7.89 6.70
C TRP A 79 5.37 -7.04 7.09
N SER A 80 4.64 -6.60 6.08
CA SER A 80 3.34 -5.98 6.21
C SER A 80 2.38 -6.60 5.22
N TYR A 81 1.13 -6.72 5.65
CA TYR A 81 0.00 -7.15 4.86
C TYR A 81 -1.15 -6.17 5.06
N ARG A 82 -1.72 -5.68 3.97
CA ARG A 82 -2.83 -4.73 3.98
C ARG A 82 -3.91 -5.21 3.02
N ASN A 83 -5.15 -5.30 3.48
CA ASN A 83 -6.30 -5.60 2.62
C ASN A 83 -7.35 -4.49 2.75
N LYS A 84 -7.58 -3.80 1.63
CA LYS A 84 -8.45 -2.64 1.48
C LYS A 84 -9.89 -3.05 1.18
N LEU A 85 -10.12 -4.23 0.59
CA LEU A 85 -11.45 -4.67 0.15
C LEU A 85 -12.49 -4.74 1.27
N PRO A 86 -12.22 -5.31 2.47
CA PRO A 86 -13.22 -5.32 3.54
C PRO A 86 -13.70 -3.92 3.92
N GLY A 87 -12.77 -2.97 4.05
CA GLY A 87 -13.09 -1.58 4.37
C GLY A 87 -13.85 -0.88 3.23
N ASP A 88 -13.47 -1.12 1.98
CA ASP A 88 -14.15 -0.57 0.80
C ASP A 88 -15.56 -1.15 0.63
N PHE A 89 -15.74 -2.45 0.90
CA PHE A 89 -17.04 -3.13 0.83
C PHE A 89 -18.00 -2.68 1.94
N ILE A 90 -17.53 -2.64 3.20
CA ILE A 90 -18.30 -2.08 4.32
C ILE A 90 -18.69 -0.65 3.99
N GLY A 91 -17.78 0.09 3.36
CA GLY A 91 -18.05 1.44 2.94
C GLY A 91 -19.12 1.61 1.89
N SER A 92 -19.13 0.70 0.94
CA SER A 92 -20.18 0.52 -0.07
C SER A 92 -21.54 0.31 0.55
N GLY A 93 -21.62 -0.63 1.48
CA GLY A 93 -22.87 -0.92 2.19
C GLY A 93 -23.37 0.28 2.99
N LEU A 94 -22.52 0.91 3.79
CA LEU A 94 -22.95 1.99 4.68
C LEU A 94 -23.46 3.22 3.92
N GLN A 95 -22.75 3.69 2.89
CA GLN A 95 -23.27 4.83 2.14
C GLN A 95 -24.51 4.44 1.32
N LEU A 96 -24.63 3.22 0.76
CA LEU A 96 -25.89 2.76 0.16
C LEU A 96 -27.06 2.87 1.13
N VAL A 97 -26.87 2.42 2.38
CA VAL A 97 -27.91 2.49 3.41
C VAL A 97 -28.27 3.94 3.77
N PHE A 98 -27.29 4.84 3.89
CA PHE A 98 -27.53 6.21 4.36
C PHE A 98 -27.93 7.21 3.28
N THR A 99 -27.52 7.00 2.03
CA THR A 99 -27.81 7.93 0.94
C THR A 99 -28.77 7.35 -0.10
N GLY A 100 -29.09 6.06 -0.03
CA GLY A 100 -29.90 5.36 -1.04
C GLY A 100 -29.20 5.23 -2.40
N GLU A 101 -27.95 5.67 -2.50
CA GLU A 101 -27.14 5.60 -3.71
C GLU A 101 -26.03 4.60 -3.47
N MET A 102 -25.90 3.61 -4.36
CA MET A 102 -24.69 2.80 -4.43
C MET A 102 -23.53 3.77 -4.73
N PRO A 103 -22.62 3.99 -3.79
CA PRO A 103 -21.62 5.06 -3.93
C PRO A 103 -20.65 4.81 -5.06
N TYR A 104 -20.36 3.52 -5.24
CA TYR A 104 -19.24 2.99 -6.00
C TYR A 104 -19.65 2.64 -7.44
N TYR A 105 -20.97 2.57 -7.73
CA TYR A 105 -21.53 2.29 -9.06
C TYR A 105 -22.22 3.48 -9.70
N LYS A 106 -22.25 4.65 -9.04
CA LYS A 106 -22.64 5.88 -9.75
C LYS A 106 -21.46 6.25 -10.63
N TYR A 107 -21.37 5.58 -11.78
CA TYR A 107 -20.39 5.80 -12.84
C TYR A 107 -20.14 7.28 -12.99
N ARG A 108 -19.04 7.73 -12.39
CA ARG A 108 -18.59 9.10 -12.55
C ARG A 108 -17.54 9.03 -13.62
N PRO A 109 -17.73 9.71 -14.75
CA PRO A 109 -16.64 9.99 -15.66
C PRO A 109 -15.37 10.31 -14.85
N TYR A 110 -14.26 9.70 -15.26
CA TYR A 110 -12.90 9.91 -14.76
C TYR A 110 -12.59 9.43 -13.34
N SER A 111 -13.47 8.65 -12.71
CA SER A 111 -13.17 8.02 -11.42
C SER A 111 -12.09 6.95 -11.53
N THR A 112 -11.21 6.89 -10.53
CA THR A 112 -10.28 5.76 -10.35
C THR A 112 -10.66 4.96 -9.13
N TRP A 113 -10.76 3.65 -9.27
CA TRP A 113 -10.78 2.73 -8.13
C TRP A 113 -9.49 1.92 -8.05
N ILE A 114 -8.94 1.80 -6.84
CA ILE A 114 -7.77 0.99 -6.51
C ILE A 114 -8.10 0.17 -5.27
N HIS A 115 -8.33 -1.13 -5.41
CA HIS A 115 -8.47 -2.03 -4.26
C HIS A 115 -7.82 -3.38 -4.53
N ASN A 116 -7.84 -4.27 -3.54
CA ASN A 116 -7.18 -5.57 -3.60
C ASN A 116 -8.09 -6.66 -3.04
N PHE A 117 -8.20 -7.79 -3.74
CA PHE A 117 -8.89 -8.99 -3.30
C PHE A 117 -7.98 -9.85 -2.41
N ILE A 118 -6.74 -10.08 -2.84
CA ILE A 118 -5.77 -10.95 -2.15
C ILE A 118 -5.06 -10.17 -1.06
N GLY A 119 -4.70 -8.92 -1.34
CA GLY A 119 -4.02 -8.03 -0.40
C GLY A 119 -2.61 -7.65 -0.85
N TRP A 120 -2.03 -6.65 -0.18
CA TRP A 120 -0.69 -6.16 -0.47
C TRP A 120 0.30 -6.65 0.57
N TRP A 121 1.31 -7.36 0.11
CA TRP A 121 2.36 -7.94 0.92
C TRP A 121 3.67 -7.24 0.63
N ASN A 122 4.32 -6.73 1.67
CA ASN A 122 5.72 -6.35 1.62
C ASN A 122 6.50 -7.27 2.54
N VAL A 123 7.57 -7.87 2.02
CA VAL A 123 8.47 -8.76 2.77
C VAL A 123 9.89 -8.25 2.58
N THR A 124 10.48 -7.73 3.65
CA THR A 124 11.77 -7.05 3.61
C THR A 124 12.73 -7.62 4.65
N LYS A 125 14.02 -7.42 4.43
CA LYS A 125 15.09 -7.86 5.33
C LYS A 125 15.89 -6.65 5.79
N ASN A 126 16.28 -6.65 7.06
CA ASN A 126 17.13 -5.60 7.63
C ASN A 126 18.48 -5.56 6.91
N VAL A 127 18.84 -4.39 6.38
CA VAL A 127 20.15 -4.15 5.71
C VAL A 127 21.00 -3.13 6.44
N LEU A 128 20.36 -2.24 7.21
CA LEU A 128 21.03 -1.29 8.08
C LEU A 128 20.22 -1.19 9.38
N LEU A 129 20.93 -1.26 10.50
CA LEU A 129 20.33 -1.08 11.82
C LEU A 129 21.30 -0.30 12.72
N THR A 130 20.88 0.90 13.12
CA THR A 130 21.55 1.76 14.11
C THR A 130 20.68 1.85 15.37
N ASP A 131 21.08 2.63 16.37
CA ASP A 131 20.28 2.84 17.58
C ASP A 131 18.94 3.55 17.33
N GLU A 132 18.82 4.28 16.22
CA GLU A 132 17.66 5.13 15.94
C GLU A 132 17.04 4.86 14.57
N LEU A 133 17.77 4.23 13.65
CA LEU A 133 17.33 4.00 12.28
C LEU A 133 17.42 2.52 11.93
N ALA A 134 16.33 1.96 11.42
CA ALA A 134 16.33 0.69 10.71
C ALA A 134 15.94 0.93 9.25
N LEU A 135 16.69 0.32 8.33
CA LEU A 135 16.37 0.30 6.92
C LEU A 135 16.32 -1.15 6.46
N THR A 136 15.25 -1.46 5.75
CA THR A 136 14.92 -2.80 5.27
C THR A 136 14.57 -2.73 3.80
N VAL A 137 14.95 -3.74 3.03
CA VAL A 137 14.66 -3.83 1.60
C VAL A 137 14.18 -5.22 1.24
N GLY A 138 13.37 -5.34 0.21
CA GLY A 138 12.86 -6.63 -0.22
C GLY A 138 11.86 -6.54 -1.36
N GLY A 139 10.81 -7.35 -1.27
CA GLY A 139 9.83 -7.53 -2.33
C GLY A 139 8.43 -7.08 -1.92
N HIS A 140 7.66 -6.70 -2.93
CA HIS A 140 6.24 -6.45 -2.91
C HIS A 140 5.54 -7.50 -3.77
N ILE A 141 4.43 -8.02 -3.28
CA ILE A 141 3.46 -8.81 -4.06
C ILE A 141 2.08 -8.29 -3.69
N GLY A 142 1.29 -7.94 -4.69
CA GLY A 142 -0.04 -7.43 -4.46
C GLY A 142 -0.92 -7.57 -5.67
N ASP A 143 -2.20 -7.34 -5.47
CA ASP A 143 -3.18 -7.26 -6.52
C ASP A 143 -3.88 -5.90 -6.50
N TYR A 144 -4.32 -5.48 -7.67
CA TYR A 144 -4.88 -4.16 -7.90
C TYR A 144 -6.02 -4.30 -8.89
N TYR A 145 -7.23 -4.10 -8.40
CA TYR A 145 -8.36 -3.90 -9.27
C TYR A 145 -8.43 -2.42 -9.64
N LEU A 146 -8.43 -2.18 -10.94
CA LEU A 146 -8.46 -0.87 -11.55
C LEU A 146 -9.82 -0.66 -12.19
N ASP A 147 -10.51 0.39 -11.80
CA ASP A 147 -11.69 0.84 -12.53
C ASP A 147 -11.49 2.27 -13.02
N TYR A 148 -11.56 2.46 -14.34
CA TYR A 148 -11.49 3.74 -15.01
C TYR A 148 -12.51 3.82 -16.14
N SER A 149 -13.34 4.85 -16.09
CA SER A 149 -14.28 5.20 -17.16
C SER A 149 -14.07 6.66 -17.53
N TRP A 150 -14.11 7.02 -18.81
CA TRP A 150 -14.07 8.42 -19.28
C TRP A 150 -15.49 9.00 -19.41
N ASP A 151 -16.46 8.12 -19.67
CA ASP A 151 -17.89 8.44 -19.73
C ASP A 151 -18.65 7.35 -18.97
N LYS A 152 -19.86 7.67 -18.51
CA LYS A 152 -20.69 6.83 -17.62
C LYS A 152 -20.80 5.38 -18.07
N ASP A 153 -20.80 5.14 -19.38
CA ASP A 153 -20.96 3.81 -19.97
C ASP A 153 -19.76 3.39 -20.86
N THR A 154 -18.62 4.10 -20.79
CA THR A 154 -17.42 3.78 -21.59
C THR A 154 -16.19 3.61 -20.72
N TYR A 155 -15.72 2.37 -20.66
CA TYR A 155 -14.46 2.00 -20.01
C TYR A 155 -13.27 2.22 -20.93
N TYR A 156 -12.20 2.73 -20.34
CA TYR A 156 -10.94 2.90 -21.03
C TYR A 156 -9.84 2.19 -20.28
N ASN A 157 -8.78 1.94 -21.02
CA ASN A 157 -7.58 1.39 -20.48
C ASN A 157 -6.89 2.36 -19.50
N PRO A 158 -6.34 1.89 -18.35
CA PRO A 158 -6.40 0.52 -17.83
C PRO A 158 -7.66 0.24 -16.99
N HIS A 159 -8.37 -0.85 -17.27
CA HIS A 159 -9.45 -1.38 -16.45
C HIS A 159 -9.23 -2.88 -16.17
N GLY A 160 -9.65 -3.34 -14.99
CA GLY A 160 -9.67 -4.75 -14.59
C GLY A 160 -8.63 -5.15 -13.54
N PHE A 161 -8.51 -6.45 -13.32
CA PHE A 161 -7.68 -7.05 -12.29
C PHE A 161 -6.22 -7.18 -12.72
N HIS A 162 -5.33 -6.68 -11.88
CA HIS A 162 -3.89 -6.75 -12.05
C HIS A 162 -3.25 -7.46 -10.87
N VAL A 163 -2.19 -8.24 -11.12
CA VAL A 163 -1.23 -8.63 -10.08
C VAL A 163 0.06 -7.89 -10.29
N ALA A 164 0.70 -7.47 -9.22
CA ALA A 164 1.92 -6.72 -9.28
C ALA A 164 3.00 -7.33 -8.38
N ILE A 165 4.22 -7.25 -8.87
CA ILE A 165 5.42 -7.59 -8.12
C ILE A 165 6.44 -6.47 -8.26
N GLY A 166 7.25 -6.24 -7.24
CA GLY A 166 8.27 -5.21 -7.33
C GLY A 166 9.17 -5.12 -6.11
N PRO A 167 10.15 -4.21 -6.12
CA PRO A 167 10.92 -3.89 -4.92
C PRO A 167 10.05 -3.19 -3.87
N SER A 168 10.40 -3.42 -2.60
CA SER A 168 9.87 -2.70 -1.45
C SER A 168 10.99 -2.28 -0.50
N MET A 169 10.73 -1.24 0.28
CA MET A 169 11.63 -0.71 1.29
C MET A 169 10.82 -0.26 2.51
N MET A 170 11.37 -0.47 3.71
CA MET A 170 10.84 0.12 4.93
C MET A 170 11.95 0.85 5.67
N ILE A 171 11.63 2.01 6.23
CA ILE A 171 12.49 2.84 7.06
C ILE A 171 11.77 3.06 8.38
N ASP A 172 12.37 2.67 9.48
CA ASP A 172 11.86 2.91 10.81
C ASP A 172 12.81 3.84 11.56
N TYR A 173 12.25 4.91 12.12
CA TYR A 173 12.97 5.84 12.97
C TYR A 173 12.42 5.81 14.40
N LEU A 174 13.30 5.53 15.36
CA LEU A 174 12.95 5.45 16.78
C LEU A 174 12.84 6.86 17.37
N ILE A 175 11.62 7.23 17.77
CA ILE A 175 11.38 8.39 18.62
C ILE A 175 11.55 7.93 20.07
N LYS A 176 12.76 8.14 20.61
CA LYS A 176 13.19 7.63 21.92
C LYS A 176 12.09 7.77 23.00
N GLY A 177 11.74 6.62 23.59
CA GLY A 177 10.81 6.53 24.71
C GLY A 177 9.32 6.68 24.38
N SER A 178 8.94 6.89 23.11
CA SER A 178 7.55 7.21 22.76
C SER A 178 6.98 6.36 21.63
N ALA A 179 7.65 6.34 20.48
CA ALA A 179 7.06 5.84 19.24
C ALA A 179 8.11 5.45 18.20
N VAL A 180 7.65 4.81 17.13
CA VAL A 180 8.39 4.57 15.90
C VAL A 180 7.70 5.32 14.77
N LEU A 181 8.45 6.12 14.02
CA LEU A 181 8.00 6.64 12.73
C LEU A 181 8.41 5.64 11.66
N HIS A 182 7.42 4.99 11.07
CA HIS A 182 7.59 3.97 10.06
C HIS A 182 7.21 4.53 8.70
N PHE A 183 8.12 4.42 7.73
CA PHE A 183 7.85 4.67 6.33
C PHE A 183 8.01 3.36 5.56
N GLU A 184 7.07 3.07 4.67
CA GLU A 184 7.10 1.91 3.79
C GLU A 184 6.77 2.35 2.37
N THR A 185 7.51 1.85 1.39
CA THR A 185 7.21 2.10 -0.02
C THR A 185 7.46 0.88 -0.89
N SER A 186 6.74 0.79 -1.99
CA SER A 186 6.92 -0.24 -3.01
C SER A 186 6.68 0.35 -4.40
N VAL A 187 7.42 -0.16 -5.39
CA VAL A 187 7.24 0.16 -6.80
C VAL A 187 6.90 -1.13 -7.52
N ALA A 188 5.63 -1.38 -7.77
CA ALA A 188 5.13 -2.64 -8.29
C ALA A 188 4.85 -2.56 -9.79
N TYR A 189 5.37 -3.54 -10.54
CA TYR A 189 5.05 -3.73 -11.95
C TYR A 189 3.81 -4.61 -12.05
N ALA A 190 2.70 -4.03 -12.49
CA ALA A 190 1.44 -4.74 -12.61
C ALA A 190 1.30 -5.43 -13.97
N GLN A 191 0.81 -6.65 -13.94
CA GLN A 191 0.39 -7.41 -15.10
C GLN A 191 -1.12 -7.62 -15.00
N TYR A 192 -1.81 -7.30 -16.08
CA TYR A 192 -3.23 -7.60 -16.25
C TYR A 192 -3.48 -9.11 -16.21
N LEU A 193 -4.49 -9.53 -15.48
CA LEU A 193 -4.92 -10.92 -15.39
C LEU A 193 -6.33 -11.15 -15.95
N ALA A 194 -7.31 -10.31 -15.60
CA ALA A 194 -8.70 -10.49 -16.01
C ALA A 194 -9.55 -9.25 -15.75
N ASP A 195 -10.37 -8.84 -16.73
CA ASP A 195 -11.80 -8.47 -16.58
C ASP A 195 -12.44 -8.15 -17.95
N GLY A 196 -13.70 -8.54 -18.08
CA GLY A 196 -14.77 -8.06 -18.99
C GLY A 196 -14.52 -8.00 -20.49
N ASP A 197 -13.96 -6.89 -20.96
CA ASP A 197 -14.26 -6.36 -22.29
C ASP A 197 -13.01 -6.12 -23.16
N GLY A 198 -12.06 -7.05 -23.15
CA GLY A 198 -11.07 -7.15 -24.24
C GLY A 198 -10.05 -6.01 -24.34
N PHE A 199 -9.74 -5.33 -23.25
CA PHE A 199 -8.82 -4.17 -23.26
C PHE A 199 -7.33 -4.53 -23.05
N GLY A 200 -6.86 -5.64 -23.62
CA GLY A 200 -5.49 -6.18 -23.42
C GLY A 200 -4.31 -5.36 -23.99
N SER A 201 -4.53 -4.13 -24.45
CA SER A 201 -3.50 -3.29 -25.11
C SER A 201 -2.86 -2.22 -24.23
N TYR A 202 -3.34 -1.98 -22.99
CA TYR A 202 -2.69 -1.00 -22.12
C TYR A 202 -1.33 -1.51 -21.63
N PRO A 203 -0.28 -0.67 -21.67
CA PRO A 203 1.01 -1.03 -21.10
C PRO A 203 0.88 -1.32 -19.61
N ALA A 204 1.39 -2.49 -19.18
CA ALA A 204 1.56 -2.88 -17.78
C ALA A 204 1.90 -1.67 -16.87
N PRO A 205 0.97 -1.21 -16.00
CA PRO A 205 1.17 -0.01 -15.22
C PRO A 205 2.25 -0.24 -14.16
N ILE A 206 2.88 0.85 -13.73
CA ILE A 206 3.69 0.84 -12.52
C ILE A 206 2.87 1.48 -11.42
N LEU A 207 2.77 0.79 -10.30
CA LEU A 207 2.12 1.30 -9.11
C LEU A 207 3.17 1.67 -8.08
N VAL A 208 2.96 2.82 -7.45
CA VAL A 208 3.75 3.21 -6.28
C VAL A 208 2.80 3.25 -5.10
N ASN A 209 3.10 2.48 -4.06
CA ASN A 209 2.43 2.57 -2.76
C ASN A 209 3.44 3.08 -1.75
N SER A 210 3.12 4.18 -1.07
CA SER A 210 3.92 4.76 0.00
C SER A 210 3.05 5.00 1.22
N MET A 211 3.54 4.62 2.40
CA MET A 211 2.87 4.78 3.67
C MET A 211 3.82 5.39 4.68
N LEU A 212 3.33 6.36 5.46
CA LEU A 212 4.00 6.90 6.62
C LEU A 212 3.10 6.71 7.83
N GLU A 213 3.65 6.17 8.91
CA GLU A 213 2.88 5.80 10.10
C GLU A 213 3.66 6.05 11.37
N LEU A 214 3.06 6.78 12.30
CA LEU A 214 3.52 6.90 13.68
C LEU A 214 2.90 5.77 14.51
N ARG A 215 3.73 4.92 15.10
CA ARG A 215 3.34 3.79 15.96
C ARG A 215 3.78 4.07 17.38
N SER A 216 2.84 4.29 18.30
CA SER A 216 3.19 4.48 19.72
C SER A 216 3.37 3.14 20.44
N ASN A 217 4.07 3.18 21.58
CA ASN A 217 4.07 2.06 22.51
C ASN A 217 2.67 1.81 23.12
N SER A 218 1.81 2.83 23.22
CA SER A 218 0.44 2.70 23.78
C SER A 218 -0.56 1.98 22.87
N LYS A 219 -0.09 1.23 21.86
CA LYS A 219 -0.89 0.55 20.83
C LYS A 219 -1.53 1.47 19.79
N LEU A 220 -1.53 2.78 20.01
CA LEU A 220 -2.09 3.74 19.07
C LEU A 220 -1.20 3.86 17.83
N PHE A 221 -1.81 4.05 16.67
CA PHE A 221 -1.09 4.48 15.49
C PHE A 221 -1.90 5.47 14.68
N ALA A 222 -1.19 6.37 14.01
CA ALA A 222 -1.74 7.28 13.02
C ALA A 222 -0.86 7.23 11.78
N GLY A 223 -1.46 7.22 10.60
CA GLY A 223 -0.70 7.15 9.36
C GLY A 223 -1.40 7.76 8.18
N ILE A 224 -0.63 7.94 7.12
CA ILE A 224 -1.11 8.29 5.79
C ILE A 224 -0.58 7.27 4.79
N GLU A 225 -1.36 6.99 3.76
CA GLU A 225 -0.99 6.11 2.67
C GLU A 225 -1.35 6.79 1.35
N TYR A 226 -0.47 6.66 0.38
CA TYR A 226 -0.64 7.22 -0.95
C TYR A 226 -0.26 6.16 -1.98
N ILE A 227 -1.21 5.81 -2.82
CA ILE A 227 -1.02 4.93 -3.97
C ILE A 227 -1.24 5.75 -5.24
N THR A 228 -0.34 5.60 -6.20
CA THR A 228 -0.43 6.28 -7.49
C THR A 228 -0.08 5.35 -8.63
N PHE A 229 -0.77 5.54 -9.75
CA PHE A 229 -0.45 4.92 -11.01
C PHE A 229 0.48 5.80 -11.82
N LEU A 230 1.64 5.24 -12.15
CA LEU A 230 2.49 5.79 -13.17
C LEU A 230 2.02 5.25 -14.51
N ASN A 231 1.26 6.11 -15.18
CA ASN A 231 0.74 5.92 -16.52
C ASN A 231 1.87 5.67 -17.52
N ARG A 232 1.70 4.63 -18.33
CA ARG A 232 2.62 4.28 -19.41
C ARG A 232 1.95 4.20 -20.79
N GLY A 233 0.64 4.44 -20.84
CA GLY A 233 -0.16 4.50 -22.06
C GLY A 233 -0.36 5.93 -22.54
N THR A 234 -1.17 6.07 -23.59
CA THR A 234 -1.54 7.36 -24.18
C THR A 234 -2.75 8.00 -23.51
N ASP A 235 -3.61 7.19 -22.87
CA ASP A 235 -4.75 7.68 -22.10
C ASP A 235 -4.25 8.47 -20.90
N PRO A 236 -4.81 9.63 -20.53
CA PRO A 236 -4.22 10.50 -19.51
C PRO A 236 -4.47 10.02 -18.07
N PHE A 237 -4.86 8.77 -17.86
CA PHE A 237 -5.17 8.21 -16.55
C PHE A 237 -4.02 8.39 -15.55
N ARG A 238 -4.28 9.00 -14.39
CA ARG A 238 -3.30 9.21 -13.30
C ARG A 238 -3.91 8.83 -11.96
N GLY A 239 -4.55 7.68 -11.90
CA GLY A 239 -5.24 7.21 -10.71
C GLY A 239 -4.44 7.34 -9.41
N GLN A 240 -5.09 7.88 -8.38
CA GLN A 240 -4.52 8.12 -7.06
C GLN A 240 -5.49 7.69 -5.97
N ARG A 241 -4.93 7.13 -4.90
CA ARG A 241 -5.61 6.82 -3.65
C ARG A 241 -4.81 7.39 -2.50
N PHE A 242 -5.42 8.32 -1.78
CA PHE A 242 -4.89 8.84 -0.53
C PHE A 242 -5.72 8.34 0.64
N GLU A 243 -5.07 7.94 1.70
CA GLU A 243 -5.71 7.53 2.94
C GLU A 243 -5.04 8.19 4.13
N ALA A 244 -5.84 8.65 5.09
CA ALA A 244 -5.38 8.92 6.45
C ALA A 244 -6.03 7.90 7.38
N LYS A 245 -5.30 7.40 8.37
CA LYS A 245 -5.78 6.36 9.28
C LYS A 245 -5.38 6.63 10.72
N LEU A 246 -6.28 6.27 11.63
CA LEU A 246 -6.07 6.30 13.07
C LEU A 246 -6.62 5.00 13.67
N GLY A 247 -5.82 4.33 14.49
CA GLY A 247 -6.21 3.01 14.99
C GLY A 247 -5.40 2.49 16.16
N PHE A 248 -5.63 1.21 16.43
CA PHE A 248 -5.00 0.45 17.51
C PHE A 248 -4.35 -0.82 16.96
N ARG A 249 -3.19 -1.19 17.51
CA ARG A 249 -2.45 -2.43 17.21
C ARG A 249 -2.51 -3.42 18.36
N PHE A 250 -2.78 -4.67 18.04
CA PHE A 250 -2.87 -5.76 19.00
C PHE A 250 -1.82 -6.82 18.67
N LYS A 251 -1.12 -7.34 19.69
CA LYS A 251 -0.28 -8.53 19.52
C LYS A 251 -1.17 -9.72 19.18
N LYS A 252 -0.73 -10.52 18.20
CA LYS A 252 -1.37 -11.79 17.86
C LYS A 252 -0.73 -12.93 18.63
#